data_AF-A0A6A7KC53-F1
#
_entry.id   AF-A0A6A7KC53-F1
#
_cell.length_a   1.000
_cell.length_b   1.000
_cell.length_c   1.000
_cell.angle_alpha   90.00
_cell.angle_beta   90.00
_cell.angle_gamma   90.00
#
_symmetry.space_group_name_H-M   'P 1'
#
loop_
_entity.id
_entity.type
_entity.pdbx_description
1 polymer ?
#
loop_
_entity_poly.entity_id
_entity_poly.type
_entity_poly.pdbx_seq_one_letter_code
_entity_poly.pdbx_strand_id
1 'polypeptide(L)'
;MTILESAKKGLITDEMRQVAIIEEVSPEFIRQGVATGEIVILKNNNHKNVVPVAVGKGLTTKVSASVGMYDSKDSIAGEVEKIVTAISAGADTIMDLSVRGDIDSMRKSTLITTCKPIGTLPLYQAMAEAKMNKGSSLEMTVDDLFEVIERHASDGIDFLALHCGTTMDVVKRAKDEGRLDPLVSFGGARLMGWMIHHNLENPLYENFDRLLQIAYKYDIVLSFADAMRPGCTQDSLIGSQIQEYIILGDLITRARNAGVQVMVKGPGHVPIDQIETTVNIQKSLCKGAPYFVFGPLVTDTAVGYDHISAAIGGAISAYVGADFICYVTPAEHIGLPDKEQVHTGVIAARIAAHAADVANGIEKAIRWDLEMSYARKDLDWEKQIELSIDPDTARKMWTERSDDFSSECTMCGKYCAMKIVSEFLNKKKVG
;
A
#
# COMPACT_ATOMS: atom_id res chain seq x y z
N MET A 1 -19.11 -11.89 14.85
CA MET A 1 -17.75 -12.31 15.26
C MET A 1 -16.85 -11.90 14.14
N THR A 2 -15.79 -11.16 14.44
CA THR A 2 -14.83 -10.72 13.43
C THR A 2 -13.92 -11.87 12.98
N ILE A 3 -13.20 -11.68 11.88
CA ILE A 3 -12.13 -12.58 11.43
C ILE A 3 -11.08 -12.77 12.55
N LEU A 4 -10.69 -11.69 13.24
CA LEU A 4 -9.73 -11.73 14.35
C LEU A 4 -10.23 -12.57 15.54
N GLU A 5 -11.48 -12.39 15.95
CA GLU A 5 -12.05 -13.17 17.04
C GLU A 5 -12.16 -14.66 16.68
N SER A 6 -12.54 -14.95 15.43
CA SER A 6 -12.60 -16.32 14.91
C SER A 6 -11.22 -16.97 14.96
N ALA A 7 -10.20 -16.24 14.51
CA ALA A 7 -8.81 -16.68 14.57
C ALA A 7 -8.37 -17.00 16.00
N LYS A 8 -8.62 -16.08 16.95
CA LYS A 8 -8.27 -16.26 18.38
C LYS A 8 -8.98 -17.45 19.03
N LYS A 9 -10.16 -17.84 18.53
CA LYS A 9 -10.90 -19.03 18.98
C LYS A 9 -10.48 -20.33 18.29
N GLY A 10 -9.46 -20.28 17.43
CA GLY A 10 -9.00 -21.46 16.69
C GLY A 10 -9.88 -21.83 15.50
N LEU A 11 -10.75 -20.92 15.05
CA LEU A 11 -11.64 -21.15 13.91
C LEU A 11 -10.99 -20.64 12.62
N ILE A 12 -11.02 -21.46 11.57
CA ILE A 12 -10.58 -21.10 10.22
C ILE A 12 -11.81 -20.65 9.43
N THR A 13 -11.87 -19.36 9.08
CA THR A 13 -12.95 -18.78 8.27
C THR A 13 -12.73 -19.03 6.78
N ASP A 14 -13.76 -18.78 5.96
CA ASP A 14 -13.63 -18.95 4.50
C ASP A 14 -12.63 -17.96 3.89
N GLU A 15 -12.57 -16.75 4.43
CA GLU A 15 -11.58 -15.74 4.04
C GLU A 15 -10.16 -16.24 4.26
N MET A 16 -9.90 -16.88 5.41
CA MET A 16 -8.57 -17.47 5.70
C MET A 16 -8.22 -18.59 4.72
N ARG A 17 -9.20 -19.42 4.31
CA ARG A 17 -8.98 -20.46 3.29
C ARG A 17 -8.67 -19.85 1.93
N GLN A 18 -9.41 -18.82 1.53
CA GLN A 18 -9.22 -18.15 0.24
C GLN A 18 -7.83 -17.54 0.13
N VAL A 19 -7.41 -16.75 1.13
CA VAL A 19 -6.08 -16.14 1.11
C VAL A 19 -4.96 -17.17 1.24
N ALA A 20 -5.17 -18.27 1.98
CA ALA A 20 -4.19 -19.36 2.06
C ALA A 20 -3.92 -20.01 0.68
N ILE A 21 -4.96 -20.18 -0.14
CA ILE A 21 -4.83 -20.69 -1.51
C ILE A 21 -4.05 -19.71 -2.39
N ILE A 22 -4.38 -18.41 -2.33
CA ILE A 22 -3.72 -17.36 -3.12
C ILE A 22 -2.23 -17.22 -2.72
N GLU A 23 -1.92 -17.42 -1.45
CA GLU A 23 -0.57 -17.31 -0.91
C GLU A 23 0.24 -18.61 -1.00
N GLU A 24 -0.37 -19.73 -1.41
CA GLU A 24 0.23 -21.07 -1.40
C GLU A 24 0.73 -21.50 -0.01
N VAL A 25 0.00 -21.13 1.05
CA VAL A 25 0.32 -21.50 2.45
C VAL A 25 -0.83 -22.27 3.11
N SER A 26 -0.60 -22.81 4.31
CA SER A 26 -1.67 -23.50 5.04
C SER A 26 -2.71 -22.51 5.62
N PRO A 27 -4.01 -22.87 5.67
CA PRO A 27 -5.01 -22.05 6.36
C PRO A 27 -4.70 -21.82 7.85
N GLU A 28 -4.00 -22.75 8.48
CA GLU A 28 -3.57 -22.61 9.88
C GLU A 28 -2.47 -21.56 10.04
N PHE A 29 -1.56 -21.43 9.08
CA PHE A 29 -0.55 -20.34 9.06
C PHE A 29 -1.24 -18.98 9.04
N ILE A 30 -2.23 -18.80 8.15
CA ILE A 30 -3.03 -17.57 8.09
C ILE A 30 -3.76 -17.32 9.41
N ARG A 31 -4.47 -18.33 9.94
CA ARG A 31 -5.21 -18.21 11.20
C ARG A 31 -4.31 -17.78 12.36
N GLN A 32 -3.12 -18.37 12.47
CA GLN A 32 -2.14 -18.00 13.51
C GLN A 32 -1.69 -16.55 13.37
N GLY A 33 -1.27 -16.13 12.18
CA GLY A 33 -0.83 -14.75 11.95
C GLY A 33 -1.95 -13.72 12.19
N VAL A 34 -3.19 -14.05 11.83
CA VAL A 34 -4.35 -13.22 12.17
C VAL A 34 -4.56 -13.16 13.68
N ALA A 35 -4.48 -14.29 14.39
CA ALA A 35 -4.70 -14.34 15.83
C ALA A 35 -3.63 -13.54 16.62
N THR A 36 -2.38 -13.54 16.17
CA THR A 36 -1.29 -12.71 16.74
C THR A 36 -1.38 -11.25 16.30
N GLY A 37 -2.07 -10.99 15.19
CA GLY A 37 -2.20 -9.68 14.57
C GLY A 37 -1.00 -9.28 13.71
N GLU A 38 -0.17 -10.26 13.32
CA GLU A 38 0.95 -10.11 12.37
C GLU A 38 0.48 -10.26 10.91
N ILE A 39 -0.73 -10.74 10.69
CA ILE A 39 -1.45 -10.76 9.41
C ILE A 39 -2.81 -10.08 9.61
N VAL A 40 -3.23 -9.27 8.65
CA VAL A 40 -4.61 -8.79 8.52
C VAL A 40 -5.23 -9.29 7.23
N ILE A 41 -6.53 -9.50 7.21
CA ILE A 41 -7.29 -9.81 6.00
C ILE A 41 -8.18 -8.60 5.67
N LEU A 42 -7.90 -7.97 4.53
CA LEU A 42 -8.64 -6.82 4.03
C LEU A 42 -9.99 -7.29 3.48
N LYS A 43 -11.02 -7.24 4.34
CA LYS A 43 -12.36 -7.70 4.00
C LYS A 43 -13.42 -7.04 4.88
N ASN A 44 -14.18 -6.11 4.32
CA ASN A 44 -15.39 -5.63 4.96
C ASN A 44 -16.56 -6.59 4.73
N ASN A 45 -17.41 -6.79 5.74
CA ASN A 45 -18.56 -7.69 5.64
C ASN A 45 -19.59 -7.26 4.58
N ASN A 46 -19.68 -5.98 4.24
CA ASN A 46 -20.59 -5.42 3.23
C ASN A 46 -20.00 -5.45 1.81
N HIS A 47 -18.69 -5.58 1.63
CA HIS A 47 -18.08 -5.67 0.31
C HIS A 47 -18.25 -7.09 -0.29
N LYS A 48 -19.41 -7.39 -0.88
CA LYS A 48 -19.77 -8.77 -1.23
C LYS A 48 -18.93 -9.41 -2.34
N ASN A 49 -18.42 -8.62 -3.29
CA ASN A 49 -17.72 -9.11 -4.47
C ASN A 49 -16.18 -9.11 -4.34
N VAL A 50 -15.65 -8.75 -3.17
CA VAL A 50 -14.21 -8.63 -2.97
C VAL A 50 -13.54 -9.99 -2.85
N VAL A 51 -12.42 -10.13 -3.53
CA VAL A 51 -11.46 -11.20 -3.29
C VAL A 51 -10.55 -10.73 -2.15
N PRO A 52 -10.59 -11.37 -0.97
CA PRO A 52 -9.84 -10.93 0.19
C PRO A 52 -8.33 -10.95 -0.09
N VAL A 53 -7.63 -9.96 0.47
CA VAL A 53 -6.16 -9.90 0.43
C VAL A 53 -5.64 -9.98 1.86
N ALA A 54 -4.71 -10.90 2.10
CA ALA A 54 -3.98 -10.96 3.36
C ALA A 54 -2.69 -10.14 3.26
N VAL A 55 -2.40 -9.35 4.28
CA VAL A 55 -1.20 -8.51 4.39
C VAL A 55 -0.49 -8.87 5.68
N GLY A 56 0.79 -9.25 5.61
CA GLY A 56 1.58 -9.53 6.80
C GLY A 56 2.73 -10.49 6.59
N LYS A 57 3.36 -10.83 7.71
CA LYS A 57 4.64 -11.55 7.74
C LYS A 57 4.56 -12.92 7.08
N GLY A 58 5.51 -13.20 6.19
CA GLY A 58 5.67 -14.51 5.52
C GLY A 58 4.71 -14.74 4.35
N LEU A 59 3.94 -13.73 3.95
CA LEU A 59 3.17 -13.71 2.70
C LEU A 59 3.93 -12.92 1.63
N THR A 60 3.45 -12.91 0.38
CA THR A 60 4.05 -11.97 -0.59
C THR A 60 3.75 -10.52 -0.23
N THR A 61 4.71 -9.65 -0.49
CA THR A 61 4.58 -8.21 -0.33
C THR A 61 3.46 -7.69 -1.24
N LYS A 62 2.53 -6.90 -0.68
CA LYS A 62 1.40 -6.34 -1.44
C LYS A 62 1.72 -4.98 -2.03
N VAL A 63 1.00 -4.59 -3.07
CA VAL A 63 1.10 -3.27 -3.71
C VAL A 63 -0.26 -2.58 -3.76
N SER A 64 -0.33 -1.35 -3.23
CA SER A 64 -1.51 -0.49 -3.32
C SER A 64 -1.28 0.64 -4.31
N ALA A 65 -2.28 0.89 -5.17
CA ALA A 65 -2.34 2.10 -6.00
C ALA A 65 -3.31 3.11 -5.39
N SER A 66 -3.00 4.39 -5.52
CA SER A 66 -3.88 5.49 -5.07
C SER A 66 -4.51 6.18 -6.28
N VAL A 67 -5.79 6.49 -6.18
CA VAL A 67 -6.56 7.24 -7.19
C VAL A 67 -7.45 8.24 -6.45
N GLY A 68 -8.15 9.11 -7.17
CA GLY A 68 -9.19 9.94 -6.59
C GLY A 68 -9.27 11.33 -7.21
N MET A 69 -10.45 11.94 -7.06
CA MET A 69 -10.73 13.27 -7.59
C MET A 69 -10.15 14.37 -6.69
N TYR A 70 -9.35 15.24 -7.28
CA TYR A 70 -8.68 16.35 -6.60
C TYR A 70 -8.85 17.68 -7.34
N ASP A 71 -8.60 17.71 -8.65
CA ASP A 71 -8.77 18.88 -9.50
C ASP A 71 -10.24 19.09 -9.91
N SER A 72 -10.59 20.33 -10.22
CA SER A 72 -11.89 20.69 -10.82
C SER A 72 -12.22 19.99 -12.14
N LYS A 73 -11.20 19.53 -12.89
CA LYS A 73 -11.36 18.84 -14.18
C LYS A 73 -11.47 17.33 -14.04
N ASP A 74 -11.23 16.79 -12.85
CA ASP A 74 -11.31 15.36 -12.61
C ASP A 74 -12.76 14.89 -12.77
N SER A 75 -12.90 13.64 -13.21
CA SER A 75 -14.20 13.02 -13.42
C SER A 75 -14.15 11.57 -12.95
N ILE A 76 -15.31 11.06 -12.51
CA ILE A 76 -15.46 9.66 -12.11
C ILE A 76 -14.99 8.72 -13.22
N ALA A 77 -15.33 9.02 -14.49
CA ALA A 77 -14.90 8.22 -15.62
C ALA A 77 -13.38 8.16 -15.76
N GLY A 78 -12.69 9.30 -15.63
CA GLY A 78 -11.23 9.35 -15.69
C GLY A 78 -10.55 8.59 -14.55
N GLU A 79 -11.10 8.67 -13.34
CA GLU A 79 -10.57 7.92 -12.19
C GLU A 79 -10.87 6.42 -12.30
N VAL A 80 -12.01 6.02 -12.86
CA VAL A 80 -12.31 4.62 -13.18
C VAL A 80 -11.30 4.06 -14.20
N GLU A 81 -10.90 4.83 -15.22
CA GLU A 81 -9.84 4.41 -16.13
C GLU A 81 -8.52 4.15 -15.39
N LYS A 82 -8.12 5.05 -14.48
CA LYS A 82 -6.92 4.86 -13.65
C LYS A 82 -7.01 3.63 -12.76
N ILE A 83 -8.19 3.35 -12.17
CA ILE A 83 -8.43 2.14 -11.38
C ILE A 83 -8.21 0.90 -12.25
N VAL A 84 -8.85 0.84 -13.42
CA VAL A 84 -8.69 -0.28 -14.35
C VAL A 84 -7.23 -0.45 -14.74
N THR A 85 -6.52 0.63 -15.05
CA THR A 85 -5.10 0.60 -15.37
C THR A 85 -4.25 0.07 -14.21
N ALA A 86 -4.50 0.52 -12.97
CA ALA A 86 -3.78 0.05 -11.80
C ALA A 86 -4.00 -1.45 -11.52
N ILE A 87 -5.24 -1.92 -11.66
CA ILE A 87 -5.59 -3.33 -11.48
C ILE A 87 -4.97 -4.20 -12.57
N SER A 88 -5.03 -3.78 -13.83
CA SER A 88 -4.39 -4.47 -14.95
C SER A 88 -2.86 -4.53 -14.80
N ALA A 89 -2.26 -3.48 -14.24
CA ALA A 89 -0.83 -3.46 -13.90
C ALA A 89 -0.48 -4.35 -12.68
N GLY A 90 -1.47 -4.92 -11.99
CA GLY A 90 -1.28 -5.89 -10.91
C GLY A 90 -1.31 -5.31 -9.49
N ALA A 91 -1.95 -4.16 -9.26
CA ALA A 91 -2.18 -3.67 -7.90
C ALA A 91 -3.07 -4.65 -7.10
N ASP A 92 -2.70 -4.91 -5.84
CA ASP A 92 -3.44 -5.76 -4.93
C ASP A 92 -4.63 -5.05 -4.30
N THR A 93 -4.53 -3.73 -4.14
CA THR A 93 -5.58 -2.88 -3.58
C THR A 93 -5.62 -1.51 -4.25
N ILE A 94 -6.74 -0.83 -4.07
CA ILE A 94 -6.92 0.58 -4.47
C ILE A 94 -7.18 1.42 -3.22
N MET A 95 -6.57 2.60 -3.15
CA MET A 95 -6.98 3.64 -2.21
C MET A 95 -7.70 4.75 -2.98
N ASP A 96 -8.97 4.99 -2.63
CA ASP A 96 -9.72 6.15 -3.12
C ASP A 96 -9.46 7.34 -2.19
N LEU A 97 -8.72 8.30 -2.71
CA LEU A 97 -8.23 9.50 -2.03
C LEU A 97 -8.97 10.76 -2.47
N SER A 98 -10.19 10.62 -2.99
CA SER A 98 -10.98 11.76 -3.46
C SER A 98 -11.23 12.79 -2.35
N VAL A 99 -11.00 14.06 -2.67
CA VAL A 99 -11.15 15.21 -1.74
C VAL A 99 -12.15 16.27 -2.25
N ARG A 100 -12.70 16.07 -3.45
CA ARG A 100 -13.58 17.00 -4.12
C ARG A 100 -14.54 16.26 -5.04
N GLY A 101 -15.62 16.94 -5.44
CA GLY A 101 -16.61 16.41 -6.37
C GLY A 101 -17.63 15.55 -5.64
N ASP A 102 -18.30 14.67 -6.38
CA ASP A 102 -19.23 13.70 -5.81
C ASP A 102 -18.46 12.48 -5.30
N ILE A 103 -17.90 12.61 -4.09
CA ILE A 103 -17.06 11.59 -3.45
C ILE A 103 -17.87 10.32 -3.16
N ASP A 104 -19.16 10.44 -2.83
CA ASP A 104 -20.02 9.27 -2.61
C ASP A 104 -20.21 8.45 -3.88
N SER A 105 -20.49 9.11 -5.02
CA SER A 105 -20.60 8.44 -6.31
C SER A 105 -19.26 7.85 -6.76
N MET A 106 -18.15 8.57 -6.57
CA MET A 106 -16.82 8.05 -6.88
C MET A 106 -16.50 6.78 -6.08
N ARG A 107 -16.73 6.80 -4.76
CA ARG A 107 -16.51 5.64 -3.90
C ARG A 107 -17.33 4.42 -4.34
N LYS A 108 -18.62 4.64 -4.68
CA LYS A 108 -19.49 3.58 -5.21
C LYS A 108 -19.00 3.06 -6.55
N SER A 109 -18.52 3.95 -7.44
CA SER A 109 -17.90 3.56 -8.71
C SER A 109 -16.63 2.74 -8.50
N THR A 110 -15.77 3.10 -7.53
CA THR A 110 -14.58 2.32 -7.17
C THR A 110 -14.96 0.90 -6.73
N LEU A 111 -15.96 0.76 -5.84
CA LEU A 111 -16.45 -0.53 -5.32
C LEU A 111 -17.01 -1.47 -6.40
N ILE A 112 -17.60 -0.95 -7.47
CA ILE A 112 -18.15 -1.78 -8.55
C ILE A 112 -17.13 -2.07 -9.67
N THR A 113 -16.03 -1.31 -9.74
CA THR A 113 -15.05 -1.41 -10.83
C THR A 113 -14.10 -2.59 -10.65
N THR A 114 -13.83 -3.00 -9.41
CA THR A 114 -12.86 -4.05 -9.11
C THR A 114 -13.33 -4.96 -7.99
N CYS A 115 -12.84 -6.20 -7.97
CA CYS A 115 -12.99 -7.12 -6.86
C CYS A 115 -11.81 -7.04 -5.86
N LYS A 116 -10.86 -6.11 -6.05
CA LYS A 116 -9.77 -5.90 -5.08
C LYS A 116 -10.24 -5.11 -3.86
N PRO A 117 -9.61 -5.28 -2.69
CA PRO A 117 -9.92 -4.48 -1.52
C PRO A 117 -9.67 -2.99 -1.74
N ILE A 118 -10.53 -2.17 -1.14
CA ILE A 118 -10.50 -0.72 -1.29
C ILE A 118 -10.26 -0.06 0.07
N GLY A 119 -9.34 0.91 0.07
CA GLY A 119 -9.05 1.77 1.21
C GLY A 119 -9.50 3.20 0.99
N THR A 120 -9.76 3.94 2.07
CA THR A 120 -10.08 5.38 2.01
C THR A 120 -9.50 6.15 3.20
N LEU A 121 -9.53 7.48 3.11
CA LEU A 121 -9.30 8.38 4.25
C LEU A 121 -10.56 9.20 4.54
N PRO A 122 -11.45 8.75 5.46
CA PRO A 122 -12.72 9.42 5.75
C PRO A 122 -12.59 10.91 6.12
N LEU A 123 -11.47 11.30 6.74
CA LEU A 123 -11.18 12.70 7.07
C LEU A 123 -11.25 13.61 5.84
N TYR A 124 -10.88 13.12 4.66
CA TYR A 124 -10.85 13.90 3.42
C TYR A 124 -12.26 14.33 3.03
N GLN A 125 -13.19 13.38 3.02
CA GLN A 125 -14.59 13.65 2.71
C GLN A 125 -15.27 14.47 3.80
N ALA A 126 -15.04 14.17 5.08
CA ALA A 126 -15.62 14.94 6.19
C ALA A 126 -15.24 16.43 6.10
N MET A 127 -13.98 16.73 5.80
CA MET A 127 -13.51 18.11 5.63
C MET A 127 -14.02 18.76 4.34
N ALA A 128 -14.15 18.00 3.24
CA ALA A 128 -14.72 18.49 2.00
C ALA A 128 -16.21 18.86 2.18
N GLU A 129 -16.98 18.02 2.87
CA GLU A 129 -18.39 18.25 3.18
C GLU A 129 -18.57 19.42 4.14
N ALA A 130 -17.74 19.53 5.19
CA ALA A 130 -17.75 20.69 6.08
C ALA A 130 -17.47 21.99 5.30
N LYS A 131 -16.48 21.99 4.41
CA LYS A 131 -16.20 23.15 3.55
C LYS A 131 -17.38 23.50 2.64
N MET A 132 -18.02 22.51 2.04
CA MET A 132 -19.12 22.72 1.11
C MET A 132 -20.41 23.17 1.80
N ASN A 133 -20.73 22.58 2.94
CA ASN A 133 -22.00 22.78 3.65
C ASN A 133 -21.94 23.90 4.70
N LYS A 134 -20.75 24.16 5.27
CA LYS A 134 -20.53 25.10 6.39
C LYS A 134 -19.53 26.21 6.05
N GLY A 135 -18.95 26.21 4.85
CA GLY A 135 -18.09 27.28 4.33
C GLY A 135 -16.60 27.13 4.65
N SER A 136 -16.21 26.29 5.61
CA SER A 136 -14.81 26.00 5.93
C SER A 136 -14.63 24.55 6.38
N SER A 137 -13.50 23.93 6.03
CA SER A 137 -13.14 22.60 6.53
C SER A 137 -12.88 22.59 8.04
N LEU A 138 -12.62 23.76 8.64
CA LEU A 138 -12.47 23.89 10.09
C LEU A 138 -13.81 23.73 10.81
N GLU A 139 -14.95 23.99 10.15
CA GLU A 139 -16.29 23.82 10.75
C GLU A 139 -16.74 22.34 10.84
N MET A 140 -15.85 21.40 10.50
CA MET A 140 -16.08 19.97 10.69
C MET A 140 -16.28 19.69 12.18
N THR A 141 -17.33 18.98 12.54
CA THR A 141 -17.54 18.51 13.91
C THR A 141 -17.00 17.09 14.08
N VAL A 142 -16.86 16.66 15.33
CA VAL A 142 -16.54 15.25 15.64
C VAL A 142 -17.60 14.33 15.05
N ASP A 143 -18.88 14.70 15.13
CA ASP A 143 -19.98 13.89 14.58
C ASP A 143 -19.94 13.80 13.06
N ASP A 144 -19.65 14.90 12.34
CA ASP A 144 -19.48 14.85 10.88
C ASP A 144 -18.42 13.81 10.49
N LEU A 145 -17.26 13.81 11.18
CA LEU A 145 -16.17 12.87 10.92
C LEU A 145 -16.61 11.43 11.14
N PHE A 146 -17.28 11.13 12.25
CA PHE A 146 -17.71 9.77 12.55
C PHE A 146 -18.88 9.29 11.68
N GLU A 147 -19.77 10.19 11.25
CA GLU A 147 -20.80 9.89 10.25
C GLU A 147 -20.17 9.47 8.92
N VAL A 148 -19.14 10.18 8.46
CA VAL A 148 -18.40 9.82 7.23
C VAL A 148 -17.66 8.49 7.40
N ILE A 149 -17.02 8.25 8.55
CA ILE A 149 -16.35 6.97 8.87
C ILE A 149 -17.34 5.81 8.78
N GLU A 150 -18.50 5.93 9.43
CA GLU A 150 -19.51 4.87 9.39
C GLU A 150 -20.12 4.73 8.00
N ARG A 151 -20.31 5.83 7.25
CA ARG A 151 -20.79 5.78 5.86
C ARG A 151 -19.84 4.97 4.98
N HIS A 152 -18.54 5.23 5.04
CA HIS A 152 -17.53 4.46 4.30
C HIS A 152 -17.53 2.98 4.70
N ALA A 153 -17.59 2.69 6.00
CA ALA A 153 -17.64 1.31 6.47
C ALA A 153 -18.93 0.61 6.01
N SER A 154 -20.06 1.31 6.01
CA SER A 154 -21.35 0.77 5.58
C SER A 154 -21.40 0.49 4.07
N ASP A 155 -20.74 1.31 3.25
CA ASP A 155 -20.66 1.11 1.79
C ASP A 155 -19.82 -0.10 1.40
N GLY A 156 -18.93 -0.57 2.28
CA GLY A 156 -18.07 -1.73 2.05
C GLY A 156 -16.60 -1.40 1.82
N ILE A 157 -16.09 -0.27 2.30
CA ILE A 157 -14.64 -0.03 2.30
C ILE A 157 -13.92 -1.06 3.18
N ASP A 158 -12.83 -1.66 2.71
CA ASP A 158 -12.15 -2.77 3.40
C ASP A 158 -11.12 -2.34 4.44
N PHE A 159 -10.56 -1.14 4.29
CA PHE A 159 -9.69 -0.54 5.29
C PHE A 159 -9.74 0.99 5.34
N LEU A 160 -9.58 1.56 6.53
CA LEU A 160 -9.61 3.02 6.73
C LEU A 160 -8.25 3.51 7.18
N ALA A 161 -7.66 4.42 6.40
CA ALA A 161 -6.47 5.14 6.82
C ALA A 161 -6.86 6.31 7.75
N LEU A 162 -6.38 6.27 9.00
CA LEU A 162 -6.80 7.16 10.09
C LEU A 162 -5.58 7.63 10.91
N HIS A 163 -5.52 8.93 11.18
CA HIS A 163 -4.42 9.56 11.92
C HIS A 163 -4.71 9.54 13.43
N CYS A 164 -4.83 8.36 14.02
CA CYS A 164 -5.22 8.23 15.43
C CYS A 164 -4.09 8.55 16.43
N GLY A 165 -2.82 8.47 15.99
CA GLY A 165 -1.65 8.68 16.85
C GLY A 165 -1.20 10.13 17.01
N THR A 166 -1.75 11.04 16.21
CA THR A 166 -1.32 12.45 16.17
C THR A 166 -1.99 13.25 17.27
N THR A 167 -1.45 13.20 18.50
CA THR A 167 -1.97 13.97 19.64
C THR A 167 -1.44 15.41 19.68
N MET A 168 -2.03 16.29 20.49
CA MET A 168 -1.53 17.65 20.70
C MET A 168 -0.09 17.67 21.24
N ASP A 169 0.30 16.66 22.03
CA ASP A 169 1.69 16.50 22.49
C ASP A 169 2.65 16.17 21.34
N VAL A 170 2.22 15.32 20.40
CA VAL A 170 3.01 15.01 19.19
C VAL A 170 3.15 16.27 18.32
N VAL A 171 2.07 17.03 18.15
CA VAL A 171 2.07 18.32 17.42
C VAL A 171 3.04 19.31 18.08
N LYS A 172 3.01 19.43 19.41
CA LYS A 172 3.92 20.29 20.16
C LYS A 172 5.37 19.87 19.97
N ARG A 173 5.67 18.57 20.09
CA ARG A 173 7.03 18.07 19.85
C ARG A 173 7.51 18.38 18.43
N ALA A 174 6.69 18.10 17.42
CA ALA A 174 7.07 18.35 16.02
C ALA A 174 7.40 19.84 15.78
N LYS A 175 6.65 20.74 16.42
CA LYS A 175 6.94 22.18 16.42
C LYS A 175 8.26 22.51 17.10
N ASP A 176 8.51 21.95 18.28
CA ASP A 176 9.72 22.22 19.07
C ASP A 176 10.99 21.63 18.41
N GLU A 177 10.86 20.54 17.64
CA GLU A 177 11.94 19.91 16.87
C GLU A 177 12.40 20.74 15.67
N GLY A 178 11.54 21.61 15.13
CA GLY A 178 11.90 22.48 14.02
C GLY A 178 12.19 21.71 12.72
N ARG A 179 11.31 20.77 12.35
CA ARG A 179 11.38 19.99 11.11
C ARG A 179 11.62 20.88 9.88
N LEU A 180 12.39 20.36 8.92
CA LEU A 180 12.59 21.05 7.64
C LEU A 180 11.27 21.13 6.86
N ASP A 181 10.57 20.00 6.76
CA ASP A 181 9.20 19.94 6.28
C ASP A 181 8.23 19.85 7.46
N PRO A 182 7.36 20.86 7.67
CA PRO A 182 6.53 20.94 8.87
C PRO A 182 5.64 19.70 9.05
N LEU A 183 4.88 19.32 8.01
CA LEU A 183 4.07 18.10 7.94
C LEU A 183 3.59 17.86 6.51
N VAL A 184 3.95 16.72 5.93
CA VAL A 184 3.59 16.38 4.53
C VAL A 184 2.37 15.48 4.41
N SER A 185 1.80 15.03 5.53
CA SER A 185 0.54 14.29 5.50
C SER A 185 -0.63 15.21 5.15
N PHE A 186 -1.24 15.04 3.97
CA PHE A 186 -2.40 15.83 3.57
C PHE A 186 -3.54 15.78 4.60
N GLY A 187 -3.83 14.58 5.13
CA GLY A 187 -4.80 14.39 6.21
C GLY A 187 -4.29 14.88 7.56
N GLY A 188 -3.07 14.50 7.93
CA GLY A 188 -2.46 14.90 9.20
C GLY A 188 -2.37 16.43 9.36
N ALA A 189 -2.01 17.16 8.30
CA ALA A 189 -1.90 18.62 8.31
C ALA A 189 -3.25 19.30 8.52
N ARG A 190 -4.30 18.77 7.90
CA ARG A 190 -5.65 19.32 8.10
C ARG A 190 -6.22 18.96 9.47
N LEU A 191 -5.96 17.75 9.95
CA LEU A 191 -6.37 17.34 11.30
C LEU A 191 -5.69 18.21 12.36
N MET A 192 -4.37 18.39 12.23
CA MET A 192 -3.60 19.28 13.09
C MET A 192 -4.11 20.73 13.03
N GLY A 193 -4.40 21.24 11.83
CA GLY A 193 -5.01 22.56 11.66
C GLY A 193 -6.35 22.69 12.38
N TRP A 194 -7.19 21.65 12.30
CA TRP A 194 -8.46 21.58 13.03
C TRP A 194 -8.26 21.55 14.55
N MET A 195 -7.34 20.72 15.05
CA MET A 195 -7.02 20.60 16.47
C MET A 195 -6.53 21.92 17.06
N ILE A 196 -5.58 22.59 16.37
CA ILE A 196 -5.02 23.88 16.80
C ILE A 196 -6.11 24.96 16.78
N HIS A 197 -6.94 25.01 15.75
CA HIS A 197 -8.00 26.03 15.63
C HIS A 197 -9.01 25.96 16.78
N HIS A 198 -9.41 24.76 17.19
CA HIS A 198 -10.39 24.57 18.25
C HIS A 198 -9.77 24.44 19.64
N ASN A 199 -8.43 24.34 19.73
CA ASN A 199 -7.72 24.00 20.95
C ASN A 199 -8.28 22.72 21.59
N LEU A 200 -8.48 21.70 20.76
CA LEU A 200 -8.99 20.37 21.12
C LEU A 200 -7.97 19.29 20.78
N GLU A 201 -8.06 18.17 21.49
CA GLU A 201 -7.29 16.98 21.15
C GLU A 201 -7.84 16.30 19.89
N ASN A 202 -7.08 15.38 19.34
CA ASN A 202 -7.43 14.60 18.18
C ASN A 202 -8.75 13.83 18.40
N PRO A 203 -9.80 14.10 17.60
CA PRO A 203 -11.11 13.49 17.80
C PRO A 203 -11.11 11.98 17.62
N LEU A 204 -10.21 11.43 16.80
CA LEU A 204 -10.06 9.97 16.63
C LEU A 204 -9.39 9.31 17.84
N TYR A 205 -8.51 10.04 18.52
CA TYR A 205 -7.83 9.59 19.73
C TYR A 205 -8.78 9.63 20.93
N GLU A 206 -9.47 10.75 21.14
CA GLU A 206 -10.41 10.92 22.26
C GLU A 206 -11.63 9.98 22.14
N ASN A 207 -12.14 9.79 20.92
CA ASN A 207 -13.34 8.98 20.66
C ASN A 207 -12.98 7.59 20.11
N PHE A 208 -11.82 7.04 20.47
CA PHE A 208 -11.32 5.79 19.91
C PHE A 208 -12.27 4.61 20.12
N ASP A 209 -13.01 4.54 21.23
CA ASP A 209 -13.97 3.45 21.47
C ASP A 209 -15.15 3.50 20.49
N ARG A 210 -15.59 4.70 20.07
CA ARG A 210 -16.60 4.88 19.01
C ARG A 210 -16.07 4.35 17.67
N LEU A 211 -14.79 4.61 17.38
CA LEU A 211 -14.14 4.09 16.17
C LEU A 211 -14.08 2.55 16.20
N LEU A 212 -13.73 1.95 17.33
CA LEU A 212 -13.69 0.50 17.49
C LEU A 212 -15.07 -0.14 17.31
N GLN A 213 -16.14 0.49 17.79
CA GLN A 213 -17.50 0.00 17.59
C GLN A 213 -17.89 -0.07 16.11
N ILE A 214 -17.57 0.99 15.35
CA ILE A 214 -17.79 1.00 13.90
C ILE A 214 -16.93 -0.08 13.25
N ALA A 215 -15.64 -0.14 13.60
CA ALA A 215 -14.72 -1.06 12.98
C ALA A 215 -15.13 -2.53 13.17
N TYR A 216 -15.53 -2.88 14.40
CA TYR A 216 -16.02 -4.19 14.77
C TYR A 216 -17.33 -4.56 14.04
N LYS A 217 -18.27 -3.61 13.91
CA LYS A 217 -19.57 -3.83 13.27
C LYS A 217 -19.43 -4.26 11.80
N TYR A 218 -18.45 -3.71 11.09
CA TYR A 218 -18.24 -3.96 9.65
C TYR A 218 -17.05 -4.89 9.33
N ASP A 219 -16.33 -5.35 10.36
CA ASP A 219 -15.06 -6.12 10.26
C ASP A 219 -14.01 -5.44 9.38
N ILE A 220 -13.97 -4.10 9.44
CA ILE A 220 -13.07 -3.28 8.63
C ILE A 220 -11.70 -3.18 9.30
N VAL A 221 -10.63 -3.22 8.49
CA VAL A 221 -9.26 -3.09 9.01
C VAL A 221 -8.94 -1.62 9.25
N LEU A 222 -8.41 -1.31 10.44
CA LEU A 222 -7.89 0.02 10.71
C LEU A 222 -6.45 0.12 10.20
N SER A 223 -6.18 1.07 9.32
CA SER A 223 -4.83 1.42 8.88
C SER A 223 -4.41 2.70 9.60
N PHE A 224 -3.64 2.59 10.67
CA PHE A 224 -3.16 3.78 11.37
C PHE A 224 -2.11 4.50 10.55
N ALA A 225 -2.45 5.67 10.03
CA ALA A 225 -1.56 6.50 9.23
C ALA A 225 -0.71 7.39 10.14
N ASP A 226 0.61 7.33 10.00
CA ASP A 226 1.51 8.25 10.69
C ASP A 226 1.45 9.66 10.04
N ALA A 227 0.94 10.63 10.80
CA ALA A 227 0.95 12.01 10.34
C ALA A 227 2.38 12.54 10.28
N MET A 228 3.20 12.17 11.26
CA MET A 228 4.57 12.64 11.45
C MET A 228 5.59 11.92 10.57
N ARG A 229 5.16 11.20 9.53
CA ARG A 229 6.11 10.65 8.55
C ARG A 229 7.03 11.73 7.98
N PRO A 230 8.30 11.39 7.67
CA PRO A 230 9.23 12.31 7.04
C PRO A 230 8.79 12.67 5.62
N GLY A 231 8.83 13.98 5.32
CA GLY A 231 8.61 14.54 3.98
C GLY A 231 9.89 14.84 3.20
N CYS A 232 11.01 14.80 3.89
CA CYS A 232 12.34 14.84 3.34
C CYS A 232 13.23 13.89 4.14
N THR A 233 14.37 13.53 3.57
CA THR A 233 15.35 12.62 4.21
C THR A 233 15.90 13.15 5.53
N GLN A 234 15.95 14.47 5.73
CA GLN A 234 16.47 15.11 6.95
C GLN A 234 15.53 14.97 8.16
N ASP A 235 14.23 14.82 7.91
CA ASP A 235 13.23 14.67 8.97
C ASP A 235 12.99 13.20 9.36
N SER A 236 13.80 12.28 8.84
CA SER A 236 13.66 10.85 9.10
C SER A 236 14.17 10.48 10.50
N LEU A 237 13.46 9.55 11.17
CA LEU A 237 13.77 9.05 12.51
C LEU A 237 13.83 10.12 13.63
N ILE A 238 13.10 11.22 13.45
CA ILE A 238 12.98 12.27 14.48
C ILE A 238 12.03 11.87 15.61
N GLY A 239 12.14 12.55 16.75
CA GLY A 239 11.41 12.18 17.95
C GLY A 239 9.88 12.25 17.80
N SER A 240 9.33 13.17 17.02
CA SER A 240 7.88 13.27 16.78
C SER A 240 7.33 12.04 16.04
N GLN A 241 8.09 11.50 15.07
CA GLN A 241 7.76 10.24 14.40
C GLN A 241 7.75 9.08 15.39
N ILE A 242 8.78 8.97 16.23
CA ILE A 242 8.89 7.89 17.22
C ILE A 242 7.80 8.00 18.29
N GLN A 243 7.47 9.20 18.75
CA GLN A 243 6.40 9.43 19.72
C GLN A 243 5.04 8.97 19.16
N GLU A 244 4.77 9.23 17.89
CA GLU A 244 3.55 8.73 17.24
C GLU A 244 3.51 7.19 17.21
N TYR A 245 4.62 6.51 16.91
CA TYR A 245 4.68 5.04 16.96
C TYR A 245 4.41 4.46 18.35
N ILE A 246 4.88 5.10 19.41
CA ILE A 246 4.58 4.69 20.79
C ILE A 246 3.07 4.72 21.05
N ILE A 247 2.42 5.82 20.70
CA ILE A 247 0.97 6.00 20.87
C ILE A 247 0.20 4.97 20.02
N LEU A 248 0.61 4.75 18.77
CA LEU A 248 -0.01 3.76 17.89
C LEU A 248 0.09 2.34 18.49
N GLY A 249 1.20 1.99 19.15
CA GLY A 249 1.35 0.71 19.85
C GLY A 249 0.26 0.47 20.91
N ASP A 250 -0.08 1.51 21.68
CA ASP A 250 -1.15 1.43 22.68
C ASP A 250 -2.53 1.27 22.03
N LEU A 251 -2.79 2.04 20.97
CA LEU A 251 -4.04 1.96 20.20
C LEU A 251 -4.22 0.59 19.51
N ILE A 252 -3.14 -0.01 19.01
CA ILE A 252 -3.15 -1.37 18.44
C ILE A 252 -3.57 -2.39 19.50
N THR A 253 -3.06 -2.26 20.73
CA THR A 253 -3.46 -3.16 21.83
C THR A 253 -4.95 -3.05 22.10
N ARG A 254 -5.46 -1.82 22.22
CA ARG A 254 -6.89 -1.56 22.43
C ARG A 254 -7.75 -2.14 21.30
N ALA A 255 -7.36 -1.90 20.04
CA ALA A 255 -8.08 -2.42 18.88
C ALA A 255 -8.11 -3.96 18.82
N ARG A 256 -6.95 -4.61 19.03
CA ARG A 256 -6.87 -6.08 19.05
C ARG A 256 -7.68 -6.69 20.19
N ASN A 257 -7.76 -6.03 21.34
CA ASN A 257 -8.60 -6.45 22.46
C ASN A 257 -10.10 -6.31 22.14
N ALA A 258 -10.48 -5.31 21.36
CA ALA A 258 -11.84 -5.12 20.85
C ALA A 258 -12.17 -6.01 19.63
N GLY A 259 -11.29 -6.93 19.22
CA GLY A 259 -11.53 -7.82 18.09
C GLY A 259 -11.37 -7.15 16.71
N VAL A 260 -10.70 -6.00 16.65
CA VAL A 260 -10.47 -5.24 15.41
C VAL A 260 -9.06 -5.49 14.87
N GLN A 261 -8.97 -5.73 13.56
CA GLN A 261 -7.70 -5.91 12.84
C GLN A 261 -7.04 -4.55 12.57
N VAL A 262 -5.70 -4.49 12.67
CA VAL A 262 -4.94 -3.24 12.50
C VAL A 262 -3.66 -3.46 11.72
N MET A 263 -3.38 -2.53 10.81
CA MET A 263 -2.07 -2.32 10.19
C MET A 263 -1.62 -0.86 10.39
N VAL A 264 -0.35 -0.56 10.15
CA VAL A 264 0.22 0.78 10.28
C VAL A 264 0.75 1.23 8.93
N LYS A 265 0.47 2.48 8.56
CA LYS A 265 0.97 3.12 7.35
C LYS A 265 2.04 4.16 7.70
N GLY A 266 3.13 4.16 6.93
CA GLY A 266 4.33 4.96 7.13
C GLY A 266 5.60 4.22 6.67
N PRO A 267 6.79 4.84 6.57
CA PRO A 267 7.07 6.27 6.52
C PRO A 267 6.96 6.78 5.05
N GLY A 268 7.48 7.99 4.79
CA GLY A 268 7.58 8.59 3.44
C GLY A 268 9.01 8.66 2.92
N HIS A 269 9.81 9.64 3.36
CA HIS A 269 11.18 9.84 2.90
C HIS A 269 12.19 9.30 3.92
N VAL A 270 12.99 8.30 3.54
CA VAL A 270 13.93 7.64 4.45
C VAL A 270 15.22 7.33 3.71
N PRO A 271 16.37 7.90 4.11
CA PRO A 271 17.64 7.57 3.49
C PRO A 271 17.99 6.10 3.77
N ILE A 272 18.72 5.45 2.85
CA ILE A 272 18.93 3.99 2.85
C ILE A 272 19.46 3.47 4.19
N ASP A 273 20.40 4.18 4.80
CA ASP A 273 21.04 3.83 6.08
C ASP A 273 20.07 3.78 7.27
N GLN A 274 18.88 4.39 7.13
CA GLN A 274 17.87 4.47 8.18
C GLN A 274 16.67 3.54 7.96
N ILE A 275 16.53 2.92 6.78
CA ILE A 275 15.35 2.09 6.46
C ILE A 275 15.21 0.92 7.43
N GLU A 276 16.28 0.14 7.63
CA GLU A 276 16.24 -1.03 8.51
C GLU A 276 15.84 -0.65 9.94
N THR A 277 16.46 0.40 10.47
CA THR A 277 16.15 0.93 11.80
C THR A 277 14.69 1.37 11.90
N THR A 278 14.17 2.07 10.88
CA THR A 278 12.79 2.55 10.86
C THR A 278 11.78 1.39 10.89
N VAL A 279 11.97 0.40 10.02
CA VAL A 279 11.09 -0.78 9.96
C VAL A 279 11.15 -1.56 11.29
N ASN A 280 12.34 -1.79 11.84
CA ASN A 280 12.50 -2.53 13.10
C ASN A 280 11.86 -1.81 14.30
N ILE A 281 12.04 -0.49 14.41
CA ILE A 281 11.41 0.30 15.47
C ILE A 281 9.88 0.24 15.32
N GLN A 282 9.36 0.44 14.11
CA GLN A 282 7.92 0.36 13.89
C GLN A 282 7.38 -1.01 14.28
N LYS A 283 7.98 -2.11 13.81
CA LYS A 283 7.52 -3.47 14.12
C LYS A 283 7.55 -3.77 15.61
N SER A 284 8.57 -3.30 16.31
CA SER A 284 8.71 -3.47 17.76
C SER A 284 7.64 -2.69 18.52
N LEU A 285 7.53 -1.38 18.30
CA LEU A 285 6.59 -0.51 19.02
C LEU A 285 5.13 -0.81 18.66
N CYS A 286 4.86 -1.17 17.40
CA CYS A 286 3.54 -1.49 16.88
C CYS A 286 3.19 -2.99 16.96
N LYS A 287 3.90 -3.77 17.79
CA LYS A 287 3.54 -5.15 18.16
C LYS A 287 3.37 -6.08 16.96
N GLY A 288 4.29 -5.98 16.00
CA GLY A 288 4.33 -6.78 14.79
C GLY A 288 3.19 -6.52 13.80
N ALA A 289 2.41 -5.46 13.97
CA ALA A 289 1.35 -5.12 13.02
C ALA A 289 1.91 -5.01 11.58
N PRO A 290 1.14 -5.42 10.55
CA PRO A 290 1.57 -5.24 9.17
C PRO A 290 1.92 -3.79 8.87
N TYR A 291 2.99 -3.59 8.11
CA TYR A 291 3.56 -2.26 7.85
C TYR A 291 3.42 -1.89 6.38
N PHE A 292 2.74 -0.77 6.15
CA PHE A 292 2.33 -0.24 4.86
C PHE A 292 3.13 1.02 4.51
N VAL A 293 4.21 0.85 3.77
CA VAL A 293 5.18 1.91 3.45
C VAL A 293 4.78 2.72 2.22
N PHE A 294 5.14 4.00 2.17
CA PHE A 294 4.90 4.87 1.01
C PHE A 294 6.20 5.08 0.25
N GLY A 295 6.53 4.20 -0.70
CA GLY A 295 7.92 4.02 -1.15
C GLY A 295 8.67 3.15 -0.15
N PRO A 296 9.57 3.69 0.70
CA PRO A 296 9.95 5.10 0.89
C PRO A 296 10.86 5.69 -0.19
N LEU A 297 10.83 7.01 -0.36
CA LEU A 297 11.82 7.73 -1.17
C LEU A 297 13.16 7.76 -0.44
N VAL A 298 14.23 7.34 -1.13
CA VAL A 298 15.58 7.24 -0.55
C VAL A 298 16.46 8.47 -0.80
N THR A 299 16.01 9.35 -1.69
CA THR A 299 16.61 10.64 -1.99
C THR A 299 15.53 11.63 -2.42
N ASP A 300 15.72 12.89 -2.05
CA ASP A 300 14.82 14.01 -2.36
C ASP A 300 15.15 14.67 -3.72
N THR A 301 16.19 14.20 -4.41
CA THR A 301 16.72 14.86 -5.63
C THR A 301 16.17 14.28 -6.94
N ALA A 302 15.28 13.28 -6.87
CA ALA A 302 14.85 12.48 -8.02
C ALA A 302 13.46 12.86 -8.55
N VAL A 303 13.00 14.08 -8.31
CA VAL A 303 11.69 14.58 -8.77
C VAL A 303 11.48 14.30 -10.27
N GLY A 304 10.31 13.73 -10.62
CA GLY A 304 10.02 13.20 -11.95
C GLY A 304 10.39 11.73 -12.14
N TYR A 305 11.21 11.19 -11.25
CA TYR A 305 11.67 9.80 -11.17
C TYR A 305 11.47 9.20 -9.77
N ASP A 306 10.59 9.79 -8.97
CA ASP A 306 10.38 9.37 -7.58
C ASP A 306 9.86 7.93 -7.46
N HIS A 307 9.15 7.42 -8.46
CA HIS A 307 8.83 5.98 -8.57
C HIS A 307 10.06 5.06 -8.51
N ILE A 308 11.23 5.50 -9.03
CA ILE A 308 12.50 4.75 -8.95
C ILE A 308 13.10 4.86 -7.54
N SER A 309 13.17 6.10 -7.01
CA SER A 309 13.63 6.35 -5.64
C SER A 309 12.83 5.52 -4.62
N ALA A 310 11.50 5.52 -4.79
CA ALA A 310 10.55 4.77 -4.00
C ALA A 310 10.68 3.25 -4.16
N ALA A 311 10.95 2.75 -5.37
CA ALA A 311 11.14 1.33 -5.59
C ALA A 311 12.40 0.80 -4.87
N ILE A 312 13.48 1.59 -4.83
CA ILE A 312 14.69 1.24 -4.06
C ILE A 312 14.35 1.12 -2.58
N GLY A 313 13.72 2.14 -2.00
CA GLY A 313 13.38 2.13 -0.59
C GLY A 313 12.33 1.07 -0.24
N GLY A 314 11.35 0.85 -1.12
CA GLY A 314 10.31 -0.15 -0.96
C GLY A 314 10.85 -1.57 -0.97
N ALA A 315 11.79 -1.89 -1.86
CA ALA A 315 12.44 -3.21 -1.90
C ALA A 315 13.22 -3.49 -0.60
N ILE A 316 13.99 -2.51 -0.12
CA ILE A 316 14.74 -2.65 1.14
C ILE A 316 13.78 -2.76 2.33
N SER A 317 12.74 -1.93 2.36
CA SER A 317 11.75 -1.96 3.44
C SER A 317 11.03 -3.30 3.52
N ALA A 318 10.60 -3.84 2.38
CA ALA A 318 9.93 -5.13 2.30
C ALA A 318 10.86 -6.30 2.62
N TYR A 319 12.14 -6.21 2.22
CA TYR A 319 13.16 -7.18 2.62
C TYR A 319 13.35 -7.22 4.14
N VAL A 320 13.37 -6.05 4.80
CA VAL A 320 13.53 -5.97 6.26
C VAL A 320 12.27 -6.43 7.00
N GLY A 321 11.07 -6.17 6.46
CA GLY A 321 9.82 -6.67 7.03
C GLY A 321 8.58 -5.80 6.84
N ALA A 322 8.61 -4.80 5.97
CA ALA A 322 7.37 -4.18 5.49
C ALA A 322 6.58 -5.19 4.64
N ASP A 323 5.26 -5.15 4.71
CA ASP A 323 4.39 -6.18 4.11
C ASP A 323 3.57 -5.63 2.94
N PHE A 324 3.56 -4.31 2.78
CA PHE A 324 2.68 -3.60 1.87
C PHE A 324 3.35 -2.32 1.39
N ILE A 325 3.38 -2.11 0.08
CA ILE A 325 3.98 -0.94 -0.55
C ILE A 325 2.85 -0.11 -1.18
N CYS A 326 2.71 1.14 -0.76
CA CYS A 326 1.99 2.14 -1.53
C CYS A 326 2.92 2.60 -2.62
N TYR A 327 2.46 2.50 -3.87
CA TYR A 327 3.22 2.94 -5.02
C TYR A 327 3.55 4.44 -4.92
N VAL A 328 4.52 4.86 -5.73
CA VAL A 328 4.82 6.27 -5.98
C VAL A 328 4.88 6.42 -7.49
N THR A 329 4.26 7.47 -8.03
CA THR A 329 4.22 7.70 -9.47
C THR A 329 5.36 8.62 -9.92
N PRO A 330 5.69 8.67 -11.21
CA PRO A 330 6.58 9.71 -11.74
C PRO A 330 6.12 11.14 -11.46
N ALA A 331 4.81 11.36 -11.22
CA ALA A 331 4.24 12.68 -10.96
C ALA A 331 4.35 13.14 -9.49
N GLU A 332 4.86 12.29 -8.59
CA GLU A 332 5.06 12.67 -7.19
C GLU A 332 5.88 13.97 -7.08
N HIS A 333 5.49 14.84 -6.15
CA HIS A 333 6.02 16.20 -5.97
C HIS A 333 5.84 17.18 -7.16
N ILE A 334 5.18 16.77 -8.26
CA ILE A 334 4.93 17.62 -9.43
C ILE A 334 3.44 17.89 -9.62
N GLY A 335 2.60 16.85 -9.57
CA GLY A 335 1.18 16.98 -9.88
C GLY A 335 0.41 15.67 -9.83
N LEU A 336 -0.81 15.69 -10.37
CA LEU A 336 -1.67 14.50 -10.42
C LEU A 336 -1.18 13.56 -11.53
N PRO A 337 -1.08 12.24 -11.28
CA PRO A 337 -0.65 11.29 -12.29
C PRO A 337 -1.73 11.05 -13.33
N ASP A 338 -1.31 10.93 -14.58
CA ASP A 338 -2.13 10.31 -15.63
C ASP A 338 -2.13 8.77 -15.52
N LYS A 339 -2.90 8.10 -16.38
CA LYS A 339 -3.02 6.64 -16.36
C LYS A 339 -1.70 5.90 -16.63
N GLU A 340 -0.83 6.45 -17.48
CA GLU A 340 0.46 5.82 -17.83
C GLU A 340 1.45 5.95 -16.66
N GLN A 341 1.40 7.07 -15.95
CA GLN A 341 2.16 7.29 -14.72
C GLN A 341 1.64 6.42 -13.57
N VAL A 342 0.32 6.18 -13.49
CA VAL A 342 -0.26 5.17 -12.58
C VAL A 342 0.29 3.78 -12.90
N HIS A 343 0.22 3.36 -14.16
CA HIS A 343 0.77 2.09 -14.61
C HIS A 343 2.25 1.94 -14.23
N THR A 344 3.07 2.93 -14.59
CA THR A 344 4.51 2.97 -14.30
C THR A 344 4.79 2.84 -12.79
N GLY A 345 4.04 3.56 -11.95
CA GLY A 345 4.18 3.47 -10.50
C GLY A 345 3.86 2.08 -9.96
N VAL A 346 2.80 1.44 -10.46
CA VAL A 346 2.42 0.08 -10.02
C VAL A 346 3.49 -0.93 -10.42
N ILE A 347 3.99 -0.87 -11.66
CA ILE A 347 5.06 -1.76 -12.12
C ILE A 347 6.33 -1.58 -11.28
N ALA A 348 6.74 -0.35 -10.98
CA ALA A 348 7.90 -0.08 -10.14
C ALA A 348 7.75 -0.67 -8.72
N ALA A 349 6.58 -0.50 -8.09
CA ALA A 349 6.29 -1.06 -6.78
C ALA A 349 6.21 -2.60 -6.79
N ARG A 350 5.67 -3.21 -7.85
CA ARG A 350 5.63 -4.67 -8.01
C ARG A 350 7.02 -5.27 -8.19
N ILE A 351 7.90 -4.61 -8.94
CA ILE A 351 9.31 -5.02 -9.05
C ILE A 351 9.98 -4.99 -7.67
N ALA A 352 9.75 -3.92 -6.90
CA ALA A 352 10.29 -3.80 -5.54
C ALA A 352 9.77 -4.90 -4.60
N ALA A 353 8.46 -5.14 -4.61
CA ALA A 353 7.81 -6.20 -3.84
C ALA A 353 8.36 -7.59 -4.19
N HIS A 354 8.41 -7.92 -5.48
CA HIS A 354 8.90 -9.21 -5.95
C HIS A 354 10.39 -9.43 -5.64
N ALA A 355 11.22 -8.40 -5.80
CA ALA A 355 12.64 -8.48 -5.45
C ALA A 355 12.85 -8.77 -3.95
N ALA A 356 12.05 -8.16 -3.08
CA ALA A 356 12.05 -8.44 -1.66
C ALA A 356 11.55 -9.86 -1.36
N ASP A 357 10.48 -10.31 -2.01
CA ASP A 357 9.92 -11.65 -1.82
C ASP A 357 10.91 -12.77 -2.21
N VAL A 358 11.67 -12.58 -3.30
CA VAL A 358 12.77 -13.48 -3.69
C VAL A 358 13.84 -13.51 -2.60
N ALA A 359 14.26 -12.35 -2.10
CA ALA A 359 15.27 -12.26 -1.04
C ALA A 359 14.80 -12.84 0.31
N ASN A 360 13.49 -12.75 0.58
CA ASN A 360 12.84 -13.28 1.78
C ASN A 360 12.54 -14.79 1.70
N GLY A 361 12.88 -15.45 0.59
CA GLY A 361 12.70 -16.89 0.47
C GLY A 361 11.28 -17.32 0.12
N ILE A 362 10.44 -16.44 -0.42
CA ILE A 362 9.07 -16.79 -0.79
C ILE A 362 9.08 -17.73 -2.01
N GLU A 363 8.64 -18.97 -1.82
CA GLU A 363 8.78 -20.06 -2.78
C GLU A 363 8.17 -19.71 -4.16
N LYS A 364 6.95 -19.15 -4.18
CA LYS A 364 6.28 -18.79 -5.44
C LYS A 364 7.00 -17.69 -6.22
N ALA A 365 7.66 -16.75 -5.54
CA ALA A 365 8.46 -15.70 -6.17
C ALA A 365 9.76 -16.25 -6.76
N ILE A 366 10.46 -17.11 -6.01
CA ILE A 366 11.68 -17.79 -6.49
C ILE A 366 11.37 -18.68 -7.70
N ARG A 367 10.25 -19.41 -7.65
CA ARG A 367 9.79 -20.25 -8.76
C ARG A 367 9.56 -19.43 -10.03
N TRP A 368 8.94 -18.25 -9.90
CA TRP A 368 8.72 -17.35 -11.02
C TRP A 368 10.03 -16.86 -11.66
N ASP A 369 11.03 -16.46 -10.86
CA ASP A 369 12.36 -16.06 -11.36
C ASP A 369 13.12 -17.20 -12.06
N LEU A 370 12.96 -18.41 -11.54
CA LEU A 370 13.57 -19.61 -12.10
C LEU A 370 12.95 -19.96 -13.46
N GLU A 371 11.63 -19.93 -13.57
CA GLU A 371 10.92 -20.15 -14.84
C GLU A 371 11.31 -19.11 -15.90
N MET A 372 11.39 -17.83 -15.51
CA MET A 372 11.86 -16.74 -16.37
C MET A 372 13.30 -16.99 -16.86
N SER A 373 14.17 -17.47 -15.98
CA SER A 373 15.56 -17.79 -16.31
C SER A 373 15.68 -18.96 -17.28
N TYR A 374 14.83 -19.99 -17.13
CA TYR A 374 14.74 -21.09 -18.10
C TYR A 374 14.26 -20.60 -19.46
N ALA A 375 13.19 -19.79 -19.52
CA ALA A 375 12.70 -19.21 -20.78
C ALA A 375 13.79 -18.38 -21.50
N ARG A 376 14.54 -17.54 -20.75
CA ARG A 376 15.67 -16.78 -21.30
C ARG A 376 16.77 -17.68 -21.84
N LYS A 377 17.16 -18.72 -21.09
CA LYS A 377 18.21 -19.67 -21.47
C LYS A 377 17.85 -20.39 -22.77
N ASP A 378 16.59 -20.78 -22.91
CA ASP A 378 16.07 -21.54 -24.06
C ASP A 378 15.69 -20.64 -25.24
N LEU A 379 15.84 -19.32 -25.10
CA LEU A 379 15.43 -18.29 -26.07
C LEU A 379 13.94 -18.36 -26.43
N ASP A 380 13.11 -18.81 -25.48
CA ASP A 380 11.66 -18.85 -25.60
C ASP A 380 11.07 -17.46 -25.31
N TRP A 381 11.00 -16.63 -26.36
CA TRP A 381 10.51 -15.25 -26.26
C TRP A 381 9.06 -15.16 -25.82
N GLU A 382 8.20 -16.05 -26.30
CA GLU A 382 6.79 -16.04 -25.92
C GLU A 382 6.64 -16.35 -24.44
N LYS A 383 7.33 -17.38 -23.93
CA LYS A 383 7.30 -17.69 -22.51
C LYS A 383 7.96 -16.61 -21.66
N GLN A 384 9.05 -16.01 -22.13
CA GLN A 384 9.72 -14.90 -21.44
C GLN A 384 8.81 -13.67 -21.32
N ILE A 385 8.06 -13.34 -22.38
CA ILE A 385 7.09 -12.23 -22.38
C ILE A 385 5.93 -12.56 -21.44
N GLU A 386 5.35 -13.76 -21.54
CA GLU A 386 4.25 -14.22 -20.67
C GLU A 386 4.62 -14.15 -19.19
N LEU A 387 5.85 -14.56 -18.83
CA LEU A 387 6.36 -14.55 -17.47
C LEU A 387 6.83 -13.17 -17.00
N SER A 388 6.85 -12.14 -17.83
CA SER A 388 7.31 -10.82 -17.38
C SER A 388 6.30 -10.15 -16.45
N ILE A 389 6.75 -9.27 -15.56
CA ILE A 389 5.87 -8.51 -14.65
C ILE A 389 4.85 -7.66 -15.44
N ASP A 390 5.24 -7.25 -16.65
CA ASP A 390 4.45 -6.46 -17.59
C ASP A 390 4.58 -7.01 -19.02
N PRO A 391 3.79 -8.04 -19.37
CA PRO A 391 3.84 -8.70 -20.68
C PRO A 391 3.55 -7.76 -21.85
N ASP A 392 2.67 -6.78 -21.66
CA ASP A 392 2.28 -5.85 -22.72
C ASP A 392 3.46 -4.94 -23.10
N THR A 393 4.17 -4.36 -22.11
CA THR A 393 5.38 -3.58 -22.39
C THR A 393 6.49 -4.45 -22.95
N ALA A 394 6.70 -5.66 -22.41
CA ALA A 394 7.72 -6.57 -22.93
C ALA A 394 7.46 -6.94 -24.40
N ARG A 395 6.21 -7.25 -24.76
CA ARG A 395 5.80 -7.56 -26.13
C ARG A 395 5.94 -6.37 -27.06
N LYS A 396 5.54 -5.17 -26.62
CA LYS A 396 5.71 -3.94 -27.39
C LYS A 396 7.18 -3.67 -27.69
N MET A 397 8.04 -3.70 -26.68
CA MET A 397 9.48 -3.49 -26.84
C MET A 397 10.14 -4.53 -27.75
N TRP A 398 9.70 -5.79 -27.67
CA TRP A 398 10.20 -6.84 -28.54
C TRP A 398 9.77 -6.62 -30.00
N THR A 399 8.50 -6.30 -30.23
CA THR A 399 7.93 -6.05 -31.57
C THR A 399 8.55 -4.83 -32.25
N GLU A 400 8.79 -3.73 -31.52
CA GLU A 400 9.39 -2.52 -32.06
C GLU A 400 10.87 -2.69 -32.46
N ARG A 401 11.55 -3.69 -31.88
CA ARG A 401 12.99 -3.90 -32.06
C ARG A 401 13.31 -5.11 -32.91
N SER A 402 12.35 -6.00 -33.16
CA SER A 402 12.60 -7.20 -33.95
C SER A 402 12.28 -6.94 -35.41
N ASP A 403 13.30 -6.98 -36.26
CA ASP A 403 13.15 -6.77 -37.71
C ASP A 403 12.42 -7.95 -38.41
N ASP A 404 12.38 -9.13 -37.78
CA ASP A 404 11.87 -10.38 -38.36
C ASP A 404 11.21 -11.36 -37.35
N PHE A 405 10.93 -10.93 -36.12
CA PHE A 405 10.54 -11.80 -35.00
C PHE A 405 11.51 -12.98 -34.76
N SER A 406 12.79 -12.82 -35.12
CA SER A 406 13.80 -13.87 -34.90
C SER A 406 13.95 -14.24 -33.43
N SER A 407 14.47 -15.44 -33.21
CA SER A 407 14.87 -15.94 -31.88
C SER A 407 15.98 -15.13 -31.21
N GLU A 408 16.49 -14.06 -31.83
CA GLU A 408 17.68 -13.33 -31.38
C GLU A 408 17.31 -11.91 -30.94
N CYS A 409 17.78 -11.49 -29.77
CA CYS A 409 17.65 -10.10 -29.36
C CYS A 409 18.58 -9.21 -30.20
N THR A 410 18.17 -7.98 -30.46
CA THR A 410 18.98 -7.02 -31.24
C THR A 410 20.23 -6.52 -30.53
N MET A 411 20.38 -6.78 -29.23
CA MET A 411 21.55 -6.36 -28.46
C MET A 411 22.82 -7.14 -28.84
N CYS A 412 22.71 -8.46 -29.07
CA CYS A 412 23.84 -9.30 -29.47
C CYS A 412 23.66 -9.98 -30.84
N GLY A 413 22.42 -10.12 -31.33
CA GLY A 413 22.09 -10.87 -32.54
C GLY A 413 22.74 -12.25 -32.56
N LYS A 414 23.38 -12.58 -33.69
CA LYS A 414 24.10 -13.84 -33.91
C LYS A 414 25.23 -14.13 -32.91
N TYR A 415 25.69 -13.13 -32.15
CA TYR A 415 26.72 -13.28 -31.12
C TYR A 415 26.14 -13.46 -29.71
N CYS A 416 24.87 -13.85 -29.59
CA CYS A 416 24.23 -14.14 -28.32
C CYS A 416 25.04 -15.17 -27.51
N ALA A 417 25.50 -14.75 -26.33
CA ALA A 417 26.31 -15.59 -25.44
C ALA A 417 25.59 -16.90 -25.06
N MET A 418 24.28 -16.86 -24.78
CA MET A 418 23.50 -18.05 -24.43
C MET A 418 23.45 -19.06 -25.57
N LYS A 419 23.28 -18.59 -26.83
CA LYS A 419 23.28 -19.44 -28.02
C LYS A 419 24.65 -20.10 -28.22
N ILE A 420 25.72 -19.29 -28.20
CA ILE A 420 27.10 -19.78 -28.36
C ILE A 420 27.39 -20.85 -27.31
N VAL A 421 27.16 -20.55 -26.02
CA VAL A 421 27.48 -21.49 -24.94
C VAL A 421 26.61 -22.75 -25.01
N SER A 422 25.33 -22.65 -25.38
CA SER A 422 24.44 -23.80 -25.56
C SER A 422 24.96 -24.77 -26.62
N GLU A 423 25.50 -24.28 -27.74
CA GLU A 423 26.08 -25.12 -28.80
C GLU A 423 27.30 -25.94 -28.34
N PHE A 424 28.05 -25.46 -27.34
CA PHE A 424 29.21 -26.17 -26.80
C PHE A 424 28.88 -27.05 -25.59
N LEU A 425 27.99 -26.62 -24.70
CA LEU A 425 27.67 -27.34 -23.46
C LEU A 425 26.57 -28.40 -23.62
N ASN A 426 25.61 -28.21 -24.53
CA ASN A 426 24.48 -29.14 -24.71
C ASN A 426 24.72 -30.23 -25.77
N LYS A 427 25.94 -30.33 -26.33
CA LYS A 427 26.31 -31.49 -27.15
C LYS A 427 26.33 -32.74 -26.27
N LYS A 428 25.27 -33.56 -26.35
CA LYS A 428 25.31 -34.95 -25.87
C LYS A 428 26.59 -35.59 -26.43
N LYS A 429 27.48 -36.06 -25.56
CA LYS A 429 28.57 -36.94 -25.97
C LYS A 429 27.92 -38.11 -26.72
N VAL A 430 28.11 -38.15 -28.03
CA VAL A 430 27.89 -39.36 -28.81
C VAL A 430 29.01 -40.29 -28.39
N GLY A 431 28.71 -41.15 -27.43
CA GLY A 431 29.56 -42.27 -27.00
C GLY A 431 29.10 -43.53 -27.67
#